data_AF-A0A5E7VPL5-F1
#
_entry.id   AF-A0A5E7VPL5-F1
#
_cell.length_a   1.000
_cell.length_b   1.000
_cell.length_c   1.000
_cell.angle_alpha   90.00
_cell.angle_beta   90.00
_cell.angle_gamma   90.00
#
_symmetry.space_group_name_H-M   'P 1'
#
loop_
_entity.id
_entity.type
_entity.pdbx_description
1 polymer ?
#
loop_
_entity_poly.entity_id
_entity_poly.type
_entity_poly.pdbx_seq_one_letter_code
_entity_poly.pdbx_strand_id
1 'polypeptide(L)'
;MLEQVDVYYAGWGERWRWGTLATTKALSGRPQVMFEYSDEAKNRGLELSSLKLPLQGARLNRDFPSHQLGLPGPVYDSLPDGWGMLLMDRLFKRRGLNPARVGPLERLAYIGNNAMGTMSFEPVAPEALEP
;
A
#
# COMPACT_ATOMS: atom_id res chain seq x y z
N MET A 1 -9.39 -7.48 -9.06
CA MET A 1 -8.26 -6.66 -8.61
C MET A 1 -8.76 -5.85 -7.44
N LEU A 2 -7.94 -5.74 -6.41
CA LEU A 2 -8.26 -5.00 -5.20
C LEU A 2 -8.38 -3.51 -5.55
N GLU A 3 -9.51 -2.92 -5.18
CA GLU A 3 -9.76 -1.49 -5.40
C GLU A 3 -9.34 -0.65 -4.19
N GLN A 4 -9.15 -1.29 -3.03
CA GLN A 4 -8.81 -0.64 -1.77
C GLN A 4 -7.87 -1.51 -0.93
N VAL A 5 -6.91 -0.87 -0.26
CA VAL A 5 -6.06 -1.45 0.79
C VAL A 5 -5.94 -0.44 1.93
N ASP A 6 -6.24 -0.86 3.15
CA ASP A 6 -6.01 -0.06 4.34
C ASP A 6 -4.58 -0.23 4.84
N VAL A 7 -3.97 0.87 5.25
CA VAL A 7 -2.61 0.94 5.81
C VAL A 7 -2.72 1.10 7.31
N TYR A 8 -2.10 0.20 8.06
CA TYR A 8 -2.07 0.20 9.51
C TYR A 8 -0.67 0.46 10.04
N TYR A 9 -0.60 1.19 11.14
CA TYR A 9 0.51 1.05 12.06
C TYR A 9 0.30 -0.20 12.90
N ALA A 10 1.35 -0.99 13.09
CA ALA A 10 1.42 -2.22 13.85
C ALA A 10 2.80 -2.29 14.55
N GLY A 11 3.14 -1.25 15.30
CA GLY A 11 4.43 -1.10 15.96
C GLY A 11 4.27 -0.95 17.47
N TRP A 12 5.29 -1.37 18.21
CA TRP A 12 5.41 -1.08 19.65
C TRP A 12 4.20 -1.53 20.49
N GLY A 13 3.56 -2.65 20.11
CA GLY A 13 2.40 -3.21 20.81
C GLY A 13 1.07 -2.52 20.50
N GLU A 14 1.05 -1.49 19.65
CA GLU A 14 -0.18 -0.85 19.18
C GLU A 14 -0.51 -1.25 17.75
N ARG A 15 -1.80 -1.27 17.44
CA ARG A 15 -2.28 -1.38 16.06
C ARG A 15 -3.41 -0.38 15.83
N TRP A 16 -3.27 0.46 14.81
CA TRP A 16 -4.28 1.45 14.45
C TRP A 16 -4.21 1.82 12.98
N ARG A 17 -5.34 2.29 12.42
CA ARG A 17 -5.43 2.54 10.98
C ARG A 17 -4.80 3.88 10.64
N TRP A 18 -3.79 3.90 9.79
CA TRP A 18 -3.14 5.13 9.33
C TRP A 18 -3.94 5.83 8.24
N GLY A 19 -4.45 5.06 7.29
CA GLY A 19 -5.20 5.59 6.16
C GLY A 19 -5.60 4.51 5.18
N THR A 20 -6.11 4.94 4.04
CA THR A 20 -6.68 4.07 3.02
C THR A 20 -6.08 4.42 1.68
N LEU A 21 -5.61 3.40 0.96
CA LEU A 21 -5.27 3.46 -0.45
C LEU A 21 -6.46 2.98 -1.27
N ALA A 22 -6.79 3.71 -2.33
CA ALA A 22 -7.81 3.32 -3.29
C ALA A 22 -7.30 3.48 -4.71
N THR A 23 -7.71 2.60 -5.62
CA THR A 23 -7.43 2.71 -7.05
C THR A 23 -8.68 3.12 -7.80
N THR A 24 -8.59 4.15 -8.63
CA THR A 24 -9.68 4.55 -9.53
C THR A 24 -9.19 4.73 -10.96
N LYS A 25 -10.08 4.48 -11.92
CA LYS A 25 -9.85 4.78 -13.35
C LYS A 25 -10.68 5.97 -13.84
N ALA A 26 -11.56 6.52 -13.00
CA ALA A 26 -12.57 7.48 -13.42
C ALA A 26 -12.01 8.81 -13.93
N LEU A 27 -10.78 9.17 -13.53
CA LEU A 27 -10.19 10.46 -13.87
C LEU A 27 -9.43 10.49 -15.20
N SER A 28 -8.74 9.40 -15.55
CA SER A 28 -7.81 9.37 -16.70
C SER A 28 -7.94 8.14 -17.59
N GLY A 29 -8.85 7.21 -17.25
CA GLY A 29 -8.93 5.89 -17.88
C GLY A 29 -7.80 4.92 -17.49
N ARG A 30 -6.75 5.42 -16.83
CA ARG A 30 -5.66 4.61 -16.27
C ARG A 30 -5.86 4.43 -14.76
N PRO A 31 -5.46 3.29 -14.17
CA PRO A 31 -5.48 3.11 -12.72
C PRO A 31 -4.60 4.18 -12.05
N GLN A 32 -5.19 4.96 -11.16
CA GLN A 32 -4.50 5.91 -10.31
C GLN A 32 -4.77 5.55 -8.86
N VAL A 33 -3.70 5.46 -8.07
CA VAL A 33 -3.79 5.25 -6.63
C VAL A 33 -3.95 6.61 -5.94
N MET A 34 -4.83 6.63 -4.95
CA MET A 34 -5.12 7.75 -4.08
C MET A 34 -4.94 7.33 -2.63
N PHE A 35 -4.62 8.28 -1.75
CA PHE A 35 -4.46 8.06 -0.32
C PHE A 35 -5.26 9.08 0.48
N GLU A 36 -6.03 8.60 1.45
CA GLU A 36 -6.69 9.42 2.46
C GLU A 36 -6.26 9.00 3.86
N TYR A 37 -5.91 9.99 4.68
CA TYR A 37 -5.64 9.76 6.10
C TYR A 37 -6.91 9.35 6.85
N SER A 38 -6.76 8.39 7.75
CA SER A 38 -7.83 8.07 8.69
C SER A 38 -8.03 9.22 9.69
N ASP A 39 -9.22 9.27 10.31
CA ASP A 39 -9.46 10.23 11.39
C ASP A 39 -8.61 9.90 12.63
N GLU A 40 -8.24 8.63 12.83
CA GLU A 40 -7.34 8.25 13.91
C GLU A 40 -5.93 8.82 13.72
N ALA A 41 -5.38 8.78 12.50
CA ALA A 41 -4.08 9.39 12.19
C ALA A 41 -4.10 10.90 12.40
N LYS A 42 -5.19 11.57 12.00
CA LYS A 42 -5.41 13.01 12.23
C LYS A 42 -5.46 13.34 13.72
N ASN A 43 -6.24 12.58 14.49
CA ASN A 43 -6.37 12.79 15.94
C ASN A 43 -5.06 12.56 16.69
N ARG A 44 -4.24 11.62 16.23
CA ARG A 44 -2.90 11.35 16.78
C ARG A 44 -1.84 12.36 16.33
N GLY A 45 -2.11 13.15 15.28
CA GLY A 45 -1.12 14.06 14.72
C GLY A 45 0.04 13.35 14.01
N LEU A 46 -0.17 12.13 13.50
CA LEU A 46 0.88 11.30 12.91
C LEU A 46 0.82 11.27 11.37
N GLU A 47 1.83 11.89 10.76
CA GLU A 47 2.04 11.96 9.32
C GLU A 47 2.87 10.78 8.81
N LEU A 48 2.57 10.29 7.59
CA LEU A 48 3.47 9.40 6.86
C LEU A 48 4.72 10.16 6.37
N SER A 49 4.56 11.41 5.95
CA SER A 49 5.67 12.28 5.51
C SER A 49 5.29 13.74 5.69
N SER A 50 6.02 14.45 6.54
CA SER A 50 5.75 15.88 6.81
C SER A 50 5.92 16.79 5.58
N LEU A 51 6.82 16.42 4.66
CA LEU A 51 7.09 17.22 3.46
C LEU A 51 6.12 16.94 2.32
N LYS A 52 5.74 15.66 2.11
CA LYS A 52 5.00 15.24 0.92
C LYS A 52 3.54 14.88 1.21
N LEU A 53 3.22 14.57 2.46
CA LEU A 53 1.91 14.08 2.90
C LEU A 53 1.54 14.68 4.27
N PRO A 54 1.51 16.02 4.44
CA PRO A 54 1.12 16.61 5.70
C PRO A 54 -0.36 16.32 6.03
N LEU A 55 -0.71 16.21 7.32
CA LEU A 55 -2.10 15.99 7.76
C LEU A 55 -3.02 17.15 7.37
N GLN A 56 -2.48 18.37 7.38
CA GLN A 56 -3.19 19.60 7.00
C GLN A 56 -3.15 19.86 5.47
N GLY A 57 -2.94 18.82 4.67
CA GLY A 57 -2.91 18.89 3.21
C GLY A 57 -4.27 18.68 2.55
N ALA A 58 -4.22 18.24 1.29
CA ALA A 58 -5.43 17.81 0.58
C ALA A 58 -6.08 16.62 1.29
N ARG A 59 -7.42 16.60 1.35
CA ARG A 59 -8.17 15.47 1.92
C ARG A 59 -7.84 14.15 1.20
N LEU A 60 -7.68 14.21 -0.11
CA LEU A 60 -7.37 13.07 -0.96
C LEU A 60 -6.07 13.34 -1.72
N ASN A 61 -5.00 12.63 -1.32
CA ASN A 61 -3.68 12.70 -1.93
C ASN A 61 -3.64 11.80 -3.16
N ARG A 62 -2.98 12.27 -4.21
CA ARG A 62 -2.95 11.64 -5.54
C ARG A 62 -1.67 12.04 -6.28
N ASP A 63 -1.53 11.61 -7.53
CA ASP A 63 -0.41 11.97 -8.42
C ASP A 63 0.98 11.60 -7.87
N PHE A 64 1.04 10.47 -7.15
CA PHE A 64 2.30 9.91 -6.66
C PHE A 64 3.23 9.51 -7.82
N PRO A 65 4.56 9.59 -7.63
CA PRO A 65 5.52 9.29 -8.69
C PRO A 65 5.37 7.88 -9.27
N SER A 66 5.48 7.77 -10.60
CA SER A 66 5.37 6.49 -11.31
C SER A 66 6.45 5.48 -10.92
N HIS A 67 7.66 5.95 -10.58
CA HIS A 67 8.76 5.10 -10.12
C HIS A 67 8.52 4.52 -8.71
N GLN A 68 7.52 5.04 -7.97
CA GLN A 68 7.03 4.48 -6.71
C GLN A 68 5.74 3.66 -6.92
N LEU A 69 5.49 3.20 -8.15
CA LEU A 69 4.26 2.51 -8.54
C LEU A 69 2.98 3.30 -8.23
N GLY A 70 3.08 4.63 -8.16
CA GLY A 70 1.97 5.49 -7.78
C GLY A 70 1.58 5.39 -6.30
N LEU A 71 2.43 4.84 -5.43
CA LEU A 71 2.19 4.79 -3.99
C LEU A 71 2.79 5.99 -3.25
N PRO A 72 2.25 6.34 -2.07
CA PRO A 72 2.98 7.13 -1.07
C PRO A 72 4.37 6.56 -0.82
N GLY A 73 5.41 7.41 -0.76
CA GLY A 73 6.80 6.96 -0.54
C GLY A 73 6.96 5.98 0.63
N PRO A 74 6.49 6.32 1.86
CA PRO A 74 6.58 5.41 3.00
C PRO A 74 5.87 4.06 2.80
N VAL A 75 4.79 4.03 2.01
CA VAL A 75 4.11 2.77 1.68
C VAL A 75 4.88 2.00 0.60
N TYR A 76 5.45 2.69 -0.39
CA TYR A 76 6.31 2.08 -1.40
C TYR A 76 7.54 1.41 -0.76
N ASP A 77 8.11 2.01 0.28
CA ASP A 77 9.26 1.46 1.02
C ASP A 77 8.94 0.13 1.74
N SER A 78 7.66 -0.22 1.87
CA SER A 78 7.24 -1.53 2.38
C SER A 78 7.27 -2.64 1.32
N LEU A 79 7.33 -2.28 0.04
CA LEU A 79 7.48 -3.26 -1.03
C LEU A 79 8.91 -3.82 -1.06
N PRO A 80 9.11 -5.05 -1.53
CA PRO A 80 10.44 -5.60 -1.71
C PRO A 80 11.28 -4.75 -2.69
N ASP A 81 12.60 -4.82 -2.54
CA ASP A 81 13.53 -4.24 -3.50
C ASP A 81 13.42 -4.89 -4.90
N GLY A 82 14.25 -4.45 -5.85
CA GLY A 82 14.22 -4.99 -7.21
C GLY A 82 14.39 -6.51 -7.28
N TRP A 83 15.24 -7.10 -6.45
CA TRP A 83 15.41 -8.56 -6.41
C TRP A 83 14.23 -9.25 -5.73
N GLY A 84 13.73 -8.69 -4.63
CA GLY A 84 12.55 -9.19 -3.94
C GLY A 84 11.30 -9.17 -4.82
N MET A 85 11.12 -8.12 -5.62
CA MET A 85 10.02 -8.01 -6.59
C MET A 85 10.10 -9.10 -7.66
N LEU A 86 11.30 -9.43 -8.15
CA LEU A 86 11.49 -10.55 -9.08
C LEU A 86 11.12 -11.90 -8.44
N LEU A 87 11.47 -12.11 -7.17
CA LEU A 87 11.10 -13.34 -6.44
C LEU A 87 9.60 -13.42 -6.19
N MET A 88 8.98 -12.31 -5.82
CA MET A 88 7.54 -12.18 -5.64
C MET A 88 6.79 -12.50 -6.94
N ASP A 89 7.24 -11.99 -8.09
CA ASP A 89 6.65 -12.29 -9.39
C ASP A 89 6.77 -13.77 -9.76
N ARG A 90 7.91 -14.41 -9.46
CA ARG A 90 8.08 -15.87 -9.65
C ARG A 90 7.12 -16.66 -8.77
N LEU A 91 6.93 -16.22 -7.53
CA LEU A 91 6.00 -16.85 -6.59
C LEU A 91 4.55 -16.74 -7.06
N PHE A 92 4.13 -15.56 -7.50
CA PHE A 92 2.82 -15.35 -8.13
C PHE A 92 2.62 -16.25 -9.33
N LYS A 93 3.60 -16.33 -10.23
CA LYS A 93 3.55 -17.23 -11.38
C LYS A 93 3.41 -18.70 -10.97
N ARG A 94 4.15 -19.13 -9.93
CA ARG A 94 4.06 -20.49 -9.37
C ARG A 94 2.68 -20.80 -8.81
N ARG A 95 1.98 -19.79 -8.29
CA ARG A 95 0.61 -19.87 -7.78
C ARG A 95 -0.47 -19.62 -8.84
N GLY A 96 -0.10 -19.60 -10.13
CA GLY A 96 -1.04 -19.44 -11.24
C GLY A 96 -1.53 -17.99 -11.45
N LEU A 97 -0.99 -17.02 -10.72
CA LEU A 97 -1.27 -15.60 -10.93
C LEU A 97 -0.40 -15.07 -12.06
N ASN A 98 -0.96 -14.16 -12.88
CA ASN A 98 -0.21 -13.48 -13.93
C ASN A 98 0.44 -12.20 -13.35
N PRO A 99 1.78 -12.13 -13.16
CA PRO A 99 2.43 -10.96 -12.56
C PRO A 99 2.19 -9.65 -13.30
N ALA A 100 1.96 -9.69 -14.63
CA ALA A 100 1.64 -8.51 -15.43
C ALA A 100 0.28 -7.88 -15.07
N ARG A 101 -0.57 -8.61 -14.34
CA ARG A 101 -1.88 -8.13 -13.84
C ARG A 101 -1.87 -7.82 -12.34
N VAL A 102 -0.74 -8.01 -11.66
CA VAL A 102 -0.62 -7.74 -10.23
C VAL A 102 -0.19 -6.30 -10.02
N GLY A 103 -1.12 -5.48 -9.51
CA GLY A 103 -0.89 -4.08 -9.20
C GLY A 103 -0.22 -3.87 -7.84
N PRO A 104 0.07 -2.61 -7.48
CA PRO A 104 0.69 -2.27 -6.21
C PRO A 104 -0.19 -2.66 -5.00
N LEU A 105 -1.51 -2.50 -5.09
CA LEU A 105 -2.43 -2.86 -4.00
C LEU A 105 -2.43 -4.37 -3.74
N GLU A 106 -2.43 -5.21 -4.78
CA GLU A 106 -2.30 -6.66 -4.62
C GLU A 106 -0.97 -7.05 -3.97
N ARG A 107 0.12 -6.35 -4.29
CA ARG A 107 1.42 -6.62 -3.67
C ARG A 107 1.42 -6.27 -2.18
N LEU A 108 0.84 -5.14 -1.82
CA LEU A 108 0.68 -4.74 -0.41
C LEU A 108 -0.20 -5.74 0.34
N ALA A 109 -1.33 -6.15 -0.24
CA ALA A 109 -2.20 -7.19 0.34
C ALA A 109 -1.47 -8.52 0.52
N TYR A 110 -0.58 -8.89 -0.40
CA TYR A 110 0.25 -10.08 -0.27
C TYR A 110 1.29 -9.97 0.85
N ILE A 111 1.91 -8.80 1.00
CA ILE A 111 2.82 -8.53 2.11
C ILE A 111 2.05 -8.61 3.44
N GLY A 112 0.85 -8.02 3.49
CA GLY A 112 -0.05 -8.10 4.63
C GLY A 112 0.62 -7.61 5.92
N ASN A 113 0.75 -8.51 6.90
CA ASN A 113 1.39 -8.24 8.19
C ASN A 113 2.92 -8.49 8.19
N ASN A 114 3.51 -8.89 7.06
CA ASN A 114 4.93 -9.25 6.95
C ASN A 114 5.80 -8.12 6.38
N ALA A 115 5.29 -6.88 6.34
CA ALA A 115 6.07 -5.74 5.88
C ALA A 115 7.25 -5.47 6.82
N MET A 116 8.33 -4.91 6.29
CA MET A 116 9.43 -4.44 7.12
C MET A 116 8.96 -3.27 8.00
N GLY A 117 9.40 -3.24 9.26
CA GLY A 117 9.11 -2.14 10.18
C GLY A 117 7.75 -2.29 10.86
N THR A 118 6.95 -1.22 10.87
CA THR A 118 5.71 -1.12 11.65
C THR A 118 4.46 -0.97 10.78
N MET A 119 4.55 -1.07 9.46
CA MET A 119 3.37 -1.02 8.60
C MET A 119 2.76 -2.41 8.42
N SER A 120 1.44 -2.45 8.27
CA SER A 120 0.73 -3.64 7.79
C SER A 120 -0.42 -3.23 6.88
N PHE A 121 -0.86 -4.17 6.05
CA PHE A 121 -1.83 -3.91 4.99
C PHE A 121 -3.01 -4.87 5.07
N GLU A 122 -4.21 -4.34 4.88
CA GLU A 122 -5.44 -5.12 4.83
C GLU A 122 -6.27 -4.78 3.58
N PRO A 123 -6.97 -5.75 2.96
CA PRO A 123 -7.05 -7.15 3.36
C PRO A 123 -5.74 -7.90 3.08
N VAL A 124 -5.47 -8.96 3.85
CA VAL A 124 -4.39 -9.89 3.55
C VAL A 124 -4.85 -10.81 2.42
N ALA A 125 -4.05 -10.91 1.36
CA ALA A 125 -4.37 -11.78 0.23
C ALA A 125 -4.43 -13.26 0.70
N PRO A 126 -5.41 -14.07 0.26
CA PRO A 126 -5.49 -15.48 0.63
C PRO A 126 -4.19 -16.25 0.35
N GLU A 127 -3.53 -15.92 -0.75
CA GLU A 127 -2.26 -16.52 -1.14
C GLU A 127 -1.17 -16.27 -0.08
N ALA A 128 -1.20 -15.16 0.65
CA ALA A 128 -0.22 -14.89 1.71
C ALA A 128 -0.40 -15.76 2.96
N LEU A 129 -1.57 -16.40 3.12
CA LEU A 129 -1.87 -17.28 4.25
C LEU A 129 -1.43 -18.72 4.00
N GLU A 130 -1.10 -19.07 2.76
CA GLU A 130 -0.57 -20.38 2.39
C GLU A 130 0.97 -20.38 2.50
N PRO A 131 1.56 -21.37 3.22
CA PRO A 131 3.02 -21.50 3.34
C PRO A 131 3.74 -21.79 2.00
#